data_AF-A0A6S7FM17-F1
#
_entry.id   AF-A0A6S7FM17-F1
#
_cell.length_a   1.000
_cell.length_b   1.000
_cell.length_c   1.000
_cell.angle_alpha   90.00
_cell.angle_beta   90.00
_cell.angle_gamma   90.00
#
_symmetry.space_group_name_H-M   'P 1'
#
loop_
_entity.id
_entity.type
_entity.pdbx_description
1 polymer ?
#
loop_
_entity_poly.entity_id
_entity_poly.type
_entity_poly.pdbx_seq_one_letter_code
_entity_poly.pdbx_strand_id
1 'polypeptide(L)'
;MSNEQEHIEEHSSPIKTPKQLIVTIVLSFVIPIAIIILLVNMVASGTKVGAGSDSLSNEAVAKRIAPVAGFELVDANAPKVFKTGEQVFAAVCTACHTAGVAGAPKVGDNAAWAPFITAGYDAMLNVALHGKGGMPAKGGNPTLSDYEVARAVVYMANKSGGSLPEPAAPAAEGDKKEAAAAPAAAAPAAAATAPAAPAAAAPAAAAPAPAPAPAAQAAAPQAATVNPAGEKLYKSVCFACHATGVANAPKFGDKAAWEPYIKTGMDAMVKVAMQGKPPMPPKGGAANASEDDIRAAVQYMVDAAK
;
A
#
# COMPACT_ATOMS: atom_id res chain seq x y z
N MET A 1 -13.87 34.80 76.33
CA MET A 1 -14.62 36.04 76.14
C MET A 1 -14.62 36.32 74.65
N SER A 2 -15.77 36.06 74.05
CA SER A 2 -16.03 36.10 72.61
C SER A 2 -16.03 37.54 72.12
N ASN A 3 -15.30 37.80 71.04
CA ASN A 3 -15.35 39.07 70.34
C ASN A 3 -16.20 38.84 69.08
N GLU A 4 -17.51 39.00 69.24
CA GLU A 4 -18.49 38.91 68.15
C GLU A 4 -18.56 40.30 67.51
N GLN A 5 -17.97 40.47 66.32
CA GLN A 5 -18.21 41.65 65.50
C GLN A 5 -19.57 41.49 64.81
N GLU A 6 -20.62 42.07 65.39
CA GLU A 6 -21.89 42.26 64.71
C GLU A 6 -21.70 43.23 63.53
N HIS A 7 -21.64 42.69 62.33
CA HIS A 7 -21.84 43.43 61.09
C HIS A 7 -23.32 43.81 60.98
N ILE A 8 -23.68 45.02 61.40
CA ILE A 8 -24.97 45.62 61.06
C ILE A 8 -24.81 46.24 59.66
N GLU A 9 -25.22 45.50 58.62
CA GLU A 9 -25.47 46.12 57.32
C GLU A 9 -26.65 47.08 57.45
N GLU A 10 -26.37 48.38 57.36
CA GLU A 10 -27.41 49.39 57.14
C GLU A 10 -28.11 49.10 55.81
N HIS A 11 -29.37 48.66 55.88
CA HIS A 11 -30.27 48.58 54.74
C HIS A 11 -30.66 50.00 54.26
N SER A 12 -29.71 50.72 53.66
CA SER A 12 -30.02 51.95 52.92
C SER A 12 -30.77 51.55 51.66
N SER A 13 -32.08 51.83 51.63
CA SER A 13 -32.88 51.59 50.43
C SER A 13 -32.31 52.44 49.28
N PRO A 14 -31.91 51.83 48.15
CA PRO A 14 -31.25 52.55 47.07
C PRO A 14 -32.11 53.62 46.38
N ILE A 15 -33.39 53.77 46.77
CA ILE A 15 -34.37 54.66 46.18
C ILE A 15 -34.53 55.93 47.03
N LYS A 16 -33.94 57.04 46.60
CA LYS A 16 -33.91 58.30 47.38
C LYS A 16 -34.93 59.35 46.92
N THR A 17 -35.61 59.13 45.79
CA THR A 17 -36.62 60.07 45.26
C THR A 17 -37.88 59.35 44.78
N PRO A 18 -39.07 59.98 44.86
CA PRO A 18 -40.31 59.41 44.34
C PRO A 18 -40.25 59.08 42.85
N LYS A 19 -39.50 59.88 42.07
CA LYS A 19 -39.24 59.60 40.65
C LYS A 19 -38.43 58.31 40.45
N GLN A 20 -37.42 58.08 41.28
CA GLN A 20 -36.62 56.86 41.22
C GLN A 20 -37.43 55.62 41.59
N LEU A 21 -38.36 55.73 42.55
CA LEU A 21 -39.28 54.63 42.93
C LEU A 21 -40.16 54.22 41.76
N ILE A 22 -40.77 55.21 41.08
CA ILE A 22 -41.62 54.97 39.91
C ILE A 22 -40.82 54.33 38.77
N VAL A 23 -39.60 54.82 38.49
CA VAL A 23 -38.73 54.24 37.46
C VAL A 23 -38.34 52.80 37.79
N THR A 24 -37.94 52.51 39.02
CA THR A 24 -37.55 51.15 39.43
C THR A 24 -38.73 50.17 39.32
N ILE A 25 -39.94 50.59 39.71
CA ILE A 25 -41.15 49.77 39.57
C ILE A 25 -41.48 49.53 38.09
N VAL A 26 -41.45 50.57 37.25
CA VAL A 26 -41.74 50.40 35.81
C VAL A 26 -40.70 49.48 35.15
N LEU A 27 -39.41 49.67 35.46
CA LEU A 27 -38.34 48.81 34.91
C LEU A 27 -38.48 47.35 35.37
N SER A 28 -38.91 47.10 36.63
CA SER A 28 -39.06 45.73 37.14
C SER A 28 -40.17 44.94 36.46
N PHE A 29 -41.14 45.61 35.82
CA PHE A 29 -42.16 44.95 35.01
C PHE A 29 -41.79 44.90 33.52
N VAL A 30 -41.23 45.99 32.98
CA VAL A 30 -40.90 46.08 31.55
C VAL A 30 -39.75 45.15 31.16
N ILE A 31 -38.70 45.05 31.98
CA ILE A 31 -37.53 44.20 31.66
C ILE A 31 -37.92 42.72 31.56
N PRO A 32 -38.61 42.11 32.55
CA PRO A 32 -39.03 40.71 32.43
C PRO A 32 -39.96 40.47 31.25
N ILE A 33 -40.89 41.39 30.97
CA ILE A 33 -41.79 41.28 29.81
C ILE A 33 -40.99 41.30 28.50
N ALA A 34 -40.04 42.22 28.36
CA ALA A 34 -39.18 42.29 27.19
C ALA A 34 -38.32 41.03 27.02
N ILE A 35 -37.78 40.48 28.11
CA ILE A 35 -37.02 39.22 28.10
C ILE A 35 -37.93 38.06 27.67
N ILE A 36 -39.14 37.96 28.20
CA ILE A 36 -40.09 36.91 27.82
C ILE A 36 -40.44 37.02 26.33
N ILE A 37 -40.71 38.22 25.82
CA ILE A 37 -40.98 38.45 24.40
C ILE A 37 -39.78 38.05 23.54
N LEU A 38 -38.56 38.40 23.96
CA LEU A 38 -37.32 38.02 23.26
C LEU A 38 -37.15 36.49 23.24
N LEU A 39 -37.40 35.82 24.37
CA LEU A 39 -37.32 34.36 24.48
C LEU A 39 -38.40 33.67 23.64
N VAL A 40 -39.62 34.19 23.63
CA VAL A 40 -40.71 33.69 22.76
C VAL A 40 -40.33 33.85 21.29
N ASN A 41 -39.80 35.01 20.89
CA ASN A 41 -39.32 35.21 19.52
C ASN A 41 -38.13 34.32 19.19
N MET A 42 -37.21 34.08 20.11
CA MET A 42 -36.07 33.18 19.92
C MET A 42 -36.53 31.72 19.73
N VAL A 43 -37.51 31.27 20.53
CA VAL A 43 -38.09 29.92 20.42
C VAL A 43 -38.97 29.78 19.18
N ALA A 44 -39.70 30.83 18.79
CA ALA A 44 -40.56 30.81 17.61
C ALA A 44 -39.80 31.00 16.29
N SER A 45 -38.65 31.68 16.31
CA SER A 45 -37.76 31.87 15.16
C SER A 45 -36.79 30.69 14.95
N GLY A 46 -36.68 29.80 15.93
CA GLY A 46 -36.05 28.50 15.75
C GLY A 46 -36.87 27.69 14.75
N THR A 47 -36.26 27.28 13.64
CA THR A 47 -36.87 26.37 12.67
C THR A 47 -37.41 25.14 13.40
N LYS A 48 -38.73 24.94 13.39
CA LYS A 48 -39.36 23.71 13.89
C LYS A 48 -39.06 22.58 12.90
N VAL A 49 -37.85 22.04 12.98
CA VAL A 49 -37.44 20.85 12.22
C VAL A 49 -38.13 19.65 12.86
N GLY A 50 -39.27 19.26 12.30
CA GLY A 50 -39.95 18.03 12.71
C GLY A 50 -39.08 16.81 12.40
N ALA A 51 -39.15 15.77 13.24
CA ALA A 51 -38.40 14.54 13.04
C ALA A 51 -38.60 14.02 11.59
N GLY A 52 -37.52 13.98 10.81
CA GLY A 52 -37.53 13.54 9.42
C GLY A 52 -37.55 14.65 8.35
N SER A 53 -37.67 15.93 8.71
CA SER A 53 -37.63 17.02 7.72
C SER A 53 -36.25 17.21 7.05
N ASP A 54 -35.17 16.81 7.73
CA ASP A 54 -33.81 16.77 7.15
C ASP A 54 -33.65 15.67 6.10
N SER A 55 -34.52 14.65 6.10
CA SER A 55 -34.44 13.50 5.20
C SER A 55 -34.82 13.81 3.75
N LEU A 56 -35.50 14.94 3.54
CA LEU A 56 -35.91 15.47 2.24
C LEU A 56 -35.11 16.72 1.84
N SER A 57 -34.14 17.14 2.66
CA SER A 57 -33.24 18.23 2.28
C SER A 57 -32.47 17.86 1.00
N ASN A 58 -32.25 18.84 0.13
CA ASN A 58 -31.47 18.63 -1.10
C ASN A 58 -30.08 18.04 -0.80
N GLU A 59 -29.53 18.35 0.37
CA GLU A 59 -28.25 17.82 0.84
C GLU A 59 -28.34 16.34 1.24
N ALA A 60 -29.36 15.93 2.00
CA ALA A 60 -29.59 14.51 2.32
C ALA A 60 -29.95 13.67 1.09
N VAL A 61 -30.67 14.27 0.13
CA VAL A 61 -30.97 13.68 -1.17
C VAL A 61 -29.68 13.53 -1.98
N ALA A 62 -28.87 14.58 -2.12
CA ALA A 62 -27.57 14.52 -2.82
C ALA A 62 -26.64 13.45 -2.22
N LYS A 63 -26.62 13.30 -0.89
CA LYS A 63 -25.84 12.28 -0.20
C LYS A 63 -26.32 10.84 -0.46
N ARG A 64 -27.59 10.64 -0.80
CA ARG A 64 -28.19 9.34 -1.15
C ARG A 64 -28.07 8.99 -2.64
N ILE A 65 -28.04 10.02 -3.51
CA ILE A 65 -27.82 9.84 -4.96
C ILE A 65 -26.30 9.83 -5.28
N ALA A 66 -25.44 10.15 -4.30
CA ALA A 66 -24.01 10.09 -4.47
C ALA A 66 -23.59 8.68 -4.92
N PRO A 67 -22.78 8.55 -5.98
CA PRO A 67 -22.39 7.25 -6.52
C PRO A 67 -21.66 6.43 -5.44
N VAL A 68 -22.17 5.24 -5.17
CA VAL A 68 -21.63 4.30 -4.16
C VAL A 68 -20.26 3.75 -4.56
N ALA A 69 -19.93 3.83 -5.84
CA ALA A 69 -18.63 3.54 -6.39
C ALA A 69 -17.92 4.85 -6.75
N GLY A 70 -17.35 5.50 -5.74
CA GLY A 70 -16.25 6.44 -6.00
C GLY A 70 -15.08 5.63 -6.51
N PHE A 71 -14.77 5.71 -7.79
CA PHE A 71 -13.50 5.22 -8.31
C PHE A 71 -12.60 6.43 -8.52
N GLU A 72 -11.46 6.45 -7.84
CA GLU A 72 -10.36 7.30 -8.25
C GLU A 72 -9.80 6.72 -9.54
N LEU A 73 -9.91 7.47 -10.62
CA LEU A 73 -9.10 7.24 -11.81
C LEU A 73 -7.66 7.62 -11.45
N VAL A 74 -6.92 6.66 -10.91
CA VAL A 74 -5.48 6.78 -10.75
C VAL A 74 -4.88 6.73 -12.15
N ASP A 75 -4.34 7.86 -12.61
CA ASP A 75 -3.59 7.93 -13.87
C ASP A 75 -2.44 6.92 -13.82
N ALA A 76 -2.35 6.06 -14.84
CA ALA A 76 -1.35 4.99 -14.90
C ALA A 76 0.11 5.51 -14.91
N ASN A 77 0.30 6.80 -15.24
CA ASN A 77 1.58 7.51 -15.24
C ASN A 77 1.73 8.47 -14.05
N ALA A 78 0.73 8.59 -13.16
CA ALA A 78 0.90 9.38 -11.95
C ALA A 78 1.98 8.75 -11.06
N PRO A 79 2.88 9.56 -10.47
CA PRO A 79 3.84 9.05 -9.49
C PRO A 79 3.09 8.32 -8.38
N LYS A 80 3.41 7.04 -8.19
CA LYS A 80 2.79 6.25 -7.13
C LYS A 80 3.16 6.88 -5.79
N VAL A 81 2.21 7.57 -5.16
CA VAL A 81 2.40 8.15 -3.83
C VAL A 81 2.32 7.00 -2.82
N PHE A 82 3.48 6.47 -2.45
CA PHE A 82 3.54 5.36 -1.52
C PHE A 82 3.30 5.83 -0.08
N LYS A 83 2.45 5.11 0.67
CA LYS A 83 2.10 5.43 2.07
C LYS A 83 3.27 5.30 3.03
N THR A 84 3.52 6.28 3.91
CA THR A 84 4.61 6.19 4.90
C THR A 84 4.49 4.96 5.79
N GLY A 85 5.60 4.54 6.42
CA GLY A 85 5.59 3.40 7.34
C GLY A 85 4.57 3.56 8.48
N GLU A 86 4.43 4.78 9.00
CA GLU A 86 3.43 5.12 10.01
C GLU A 86 1.99 4.99 9.47
N GLN A 87 1.72 5.47 8.25
CA GLN A 87 0.39 5.35 7.63
C GLN A 87 0.01 3.88 7.42
N VAL A 88 0.95 3.06 6.96
CA VAL A 88 0.73 1.62 6.79
C VAL A 88 0.51 0.93 8.13
N PHE A 89 1.33 1.26 9.14
CA PHE A 89 1.16 0.75 10.49
C PHE A 89 -0.22 1.07 11.04
N ALA A 90 -0.62 2.34 10.97
CA ALA A 90 -1.92 2.83 11.44
C ALA A 90 -3.09 2.10 10.79
N ALA A 91 -3.02 1.88 9.48
CA ALA A 91 -4.10 1.31 8.69
C ALA A 91 -4.27 -0.21 8.85
N VAL A 92 -3.18 -0.96 9.09
CA VAL A 92 -3.19 -2.44 8.98
C VAL A 92 -2.58 -3.13 10.19
N CYS A 93 -1.47 -2.61 10.71
CA CYS A 93 -0.67 -3.34 11.70
C CYS A 93 -1.09 -3.08 13.16
N THR A 94 -1.71 -1.93 13.44
CA THR A 94 -2.15 -1.53 14.80
C THR A 94 -3.09 -2.53 15.45
N ALA A 95 -3.94 -3.19 14.66
CA ALA A 95 -4.93 -4.16 15.12
C ALA A 95 -4.31 -5.26 16.01
N CYS A 96 -3.05 -5.65 15.71
CA CYS A 96 -2.34 -6.66 16.48
C CYS A 96 -1.15 -6.09 17.26
N HIS A 97 -0.34 -5.23 16.63
CA HIS A 97 0.97 -4.84 17.18
C HIS A 97 0.92 -3.67 18.17
N THR A 98 -0.22 -3.03 18.37
CA THR A 98 -0.37 -2.03 19.45
C THR A 98 -0.60 -2.71 20.80
N ALA A 99 -1.60 -3.60 20.86
CA ALA A 99 -1.96 -4.30 22.10
C ALA A 99 -1.22 -5.64 22.29
N GLY A 100 -0.51 -6.12 21.27
CA GLY A 100 0.16 -7.42 21.27
C GLY A 100 -0.80 -8.60 21.16
N VAL A 101 -1.84 -8.44 20.35
CA VAL A 101 -2.88 -9.48 20.15
C VAL A 101 -2.23 -10.76 19.62
N ALA A 102 -2.69 -11.91 20.13
CA ALA A 102 -2.18 -13.24 19.76
C ALA A 102 -0.65 -13.39 19.95
N GLY A 103 -0.06 -12.65 20.90
CA GLY A 103 1.38 -12.70 21.16
C GLY A 103 2.22 -11.88 20.18
N ALA A 104 1.60 -11.00 19.40
CA ALA A 104 2.33 -10.07 18.54
C ALA A 104 3.27 -9.18 19.38
N PRO A 105 4.51 -8.93 18.93
CA PRO A 105 5.41 -8.03 19.64
C PRO A 105 4.85 -6.61 19.59
N LYS A 106 4.71 -5.99 20.78
CA LYS A 106 4.13 -4.65 20.94
C LYS A 106 5.11 -3.62 20.45
N VAL A 107 4.67 -2.75 19.54
CA VAL A 107 5.50 -1.62 19.09
C VAL A 107 5.74 -0.68 20.27
N GLY A 108 6.99 -0.31 20.49
CA GLY A 108 7.45 0.46 21.66
C GLY A 108 7.98 -0.40 22.81
N ASP A 109 7.81 -1.73 22.75
CA ASP A 109 8.44 -2.64 23.71
C ASP A 109 9.85 -3.03 23.24
N ASN A 110 10.84 -2.25 23.67
CA ASN A 110 12.23 -2.44 23.26
C ASN A 110 12.78 -3.83 23.64
N ALA A 111 12.34 -4.41 24.76
CA ALA A 111 12.81 -5.71 25.20
C ALA A 111 12.24 -6.83 24.32
N ALA A 112 10.95 -6.74 23.97
CA ALA A 112 10.32 -7.68 23.04
C ALA A 112 10.90 -7.57 21.62
N TRP A 113 11.32 -6.37 21.19
CA TRP A 113 11.84 -6.12 19.85
C TRP A 113 13.34 -6.36 19.66
N ALA A 114 14.14 -6.30 20.71
CA ALA A 114 15.59 -6.49 20.64
C ALA A 114 16.04 -7.76 19.88
N PRO A 115 15.42 -8.94 20.05
CA PRO A 115 15.80 -10.13 19.29
C PRO A 115 15.55 -9.99 17.79
N PHE A 116 14.46 -9.33 17.39
CA PHE A 116 14.12 -9.13 15.98
C PHE A 116 15.01 -8.09 15.32
N ILE A 117 15.32 -7.01 16.04
CA ILE A 117 16.28 -5.99 15.59
C ILE A 117 17.67 -6.60 15.42
N THR A 118 18.08 -7.48 16.34
CA THR A 118 19.36 -8.20 16.27
C THR A 118 19.40 -9.20 15.12
N ALA A 119 18.28 -9.88 14.84
CA ALA A 119 18.15 -10.77 13.68
C ALA A 119 18.25 -10.01 12.34
N GLY A 120 18.05 -8.69 12.37
CA GLY A 120 18.28 -7.79 11.24
C GLY A 120 17.02 -7.45 10.46
N TYR A 121 17.14 -6.39 9.66
CA TYR A 121 16.04 -5.84 8.87
C TYR A 121 15.44 -6.85 7.89
N ASP A 122 16.27 -7.57 7.13
CA ASP A 122 15.80 -8.50 6.11
C ASP A 122 14.97 -9.66 6.70
N ALA A 123 15.34 -10.14 7.88
CA ALA A 123 14.60 -11.19 8.58
C ALA A 123 13.21 -10.71 9.00
N MET A 124 13.11 -9.48 9.53
CA MET A 124 11.82 -8.87 9.88
C MET A 124 10.98 -8.60 8.63
N LEU A 125 11.59 -8.09 7.57
CA LEU A 125 10.90 -7.83 6.31
C LEU A 125 10.35 -9.10 5.68
N ASN A 126 11.12 -10.19 5.66
CA ASN A 126 10.68 -11.47 5.13
C ASN A 126 9.43 -11.98 5.87
N VAL A 127 9.43 -11.93 7.20
CA VAL A 127 8.25 -12.28 8.01
C VAL A 127 7.08 -11.35 7.72
N ALA A 128 7.31 -10.05 7.56
CA ALA A 128 6.24 -9.10 7.27
C ALA A 128 5.62 -9.31 5.87
N LEU A 129 6.42 -9.69 4.87
CA LEU A 129 5.96 -9.94 3.50
C LEU A 129 5.23 -11.28 3.36
N HIS A 130 5.75 -12.33 3.98
CA HIS A 130 5.27 -13.70 3.78
C HIS A 130 4.38 -14.22 4.91
N GLY A 131 4.38 -13.55 6.06
CA GLY A 131 3.68 -13.99 7.26
C GLY A 131 4.45 -15.09 8.00
N LYS A 132 4.13 -15.26 9.29
CA LYS A 132 4.65 -16.34 10.13
C LYS A 132 3.70 -16.61 11.30
N GLY A 133 3.28 -17.86 11.46
CA GLY A 133 2.35 -18.24 12.53
C GLY A 133 1.04 -17.47 12.44
N GLY A 134 0.68 -16.74 13.51
CA GLY A 134 -0.53 -15.89 13.56
C GLY A 134 -0.43 -14.57 12.80
N MET A 135 0.74 -14.21 12.25
CA MET A 135 0.93 -12.98 11.47
C MET A 135 0.67 -13.26 9.97
N PRO A 136 -0.38 -12.67 9.35
CA PRO A 136 -0.63 -12.83 7.92
C PRO A 136 0.38 -12.07 7.05
N ALA A 137 0.57 -12.56 5.82
CA ALA A 137 1.37 -11.89 4.80
C ALA A 137 0.92 -10.43 4.58
N LYS A 138 1.87 -9.49 4.55
CA LYS A 138 1.63 -8.05 4.43
C LYS A 138 0.65 -7.49 5.46
N GLY A 139 0.61 -8.07 6.66
CA GLY A 139 -0.35 -7.69 7.70
C GLY A 139 -1.81 -7.98 7.33
N GLY A 140 -2.05 -8.84 6.34
CA GLY A 140 -3.39 -9.19 5.86
C GLY A 140 -3.92 -8.26 4.78
N ASN A 141 -3.13 -7.27 4.33
CA ASN A 141 -3.50 -6.39 3.24
C ASN A 141 -2.66 -6.69 1.98
N PRO A 142 -3.18 -7.49 1.02
CA PRO A 142 -2.44 -7.84 -0.19
C PRO A 142 -2.23 -6.67 -1.16
N THR A 143 -2.92 -5.54 -0.95
CA THR A 143 -2.80 -4.35 -1.81
C THR A 143 -1.56 -3.51 -1.51
N LEU A 144 -0.91 -3.73 -0.34
CA LEU A 144 0.31 -3.04 0.01
C LEU A 144 1.46 -3.49 -0.90
N SER A 145 2.21 -2.51 -1.41
CA SER A 145 3.48 -2.78 -2.07
C SER A 145 4.53 -3.27 -1.06
N ASP A 146 5.52 -4.03 -1.53
CA ASP A 146 6.60 -4.52 -0.68
C ASP A 146 7.39 -3.36 -0.07
N TYR A 147 7.51 -2.23 -0.79
CA TYR A 147 8.11 -0.99 -0.33
C TYR A 147 7.34 -0.32 0.83
N GLU A 148 6.01 -0.37 0.81
CA GLU A 148 5.17 0.15 1.90
C GLU A 148 5.27 -0.73 3.15
N VAL A 149 5.31 -2.05 2.98
CA VAL A 149 5.55 -2.99 4.08
C VAL A 149 6.96 -2.79 4.66
N ALA A 150 7.95 -2.63 3.81
CA ALA A 150 9.33 -2.32 4.18
C ALA A 150 9.46 -1.07 5.06
N ARG A 151 8.76 0.01 4.71
CA ARG A 151 8.71 1.22 5.54
C ARG A 151 7.97 1.01 6.86
N ALA A 152 6.90 0.22 6.87
CA ALA A 152 6.18 -0.10 8.10
C ALA A 152 7.07 -0.87 9.09
N VAL A 153 7.86 -1.83 8.61
CA VAL A 153 8.82 -2.58 9.42
C VAL A 153 9.86 -1.64 10.04
N VAL A 154 10.44 -0.73 9.25
CA VAL A 154 11.38 0.28 9.76
C VAL A 154 10.74 1.18 10.81
N TYR A 155 9.53 1.68 10.56
CA TYR A 155 8.79 2.49 11.52
C TYR A 155 8.59 1.75 12.86
N MET A 156 8.11 0.50 12.81
CA MET A 156 7.86 -0.30 14.00
C MET A 156 9.14 -0.65 14.76
N ALA A 157 10.20 -1.03 14.05
CA ALA A 157 11.50 -1.33 14.65
C ALA A 157 12.11 -0.08 15.32
N ASN A 158 12.06 1.08 14.64
CA ASN A 158 12.62 2.33 15.17
C ASN A 158 11.82 2.85 16.37
N LYS A 159 10.50 2.68 16.36
CA LYS A 159 9.65 2.97 17.53
C LYS A 159 9.94 2.05 18.72
N SER A 160 10.58 0.90 18.48
CA SER A 160 10.85 -0.16 19.46
C SER A 160 12.35 -0.30 19.77
N GLY A 161 13.11 0.79 19.68
CA GLY A 161 14.52 0.84 20.06
C GLY A 161 15.53 0.55 18.94
N GLY A 162 15.06 0.37 17.71
CA GLY A 162 15.90 0.27 16.52
C GLY A 162 16.34 1.63 15.96
N SER A 163 17.30 1.60 15.04
CA SER A 163 17.70 2.77 14.24
C SER A 163 18.03 2.32 12.82
N LEU A 164 17.04 1.75 12.16
CA LEU A 164 17.12 1.29 10.78
C LEU A 164 16.90 2.47 9.82
N PRO A 165 17.69 2.55 8.74
CA PRO A 165 17.49 3.55 7.70
C PRO A 165 16.17 3.29 6.95
N GLU A 166 15.56 4.35 6.44
CA GLU A 166 14.38 4.21 5.58
C GLU A 166 14.77 3.53 4.25
N PRO A 167 14.00 2.53 3.78
CA PRO A 167 14.32 1.84 2.54
C PRO A 167 14.27 2.81 1.36
N ALA A 168 15.16 2.62 0.39
CA ALA A 168 15.14 3.41 -0.84
C ALA A 168 13.82 3.16 -1.58
N ALA A 169 13.19 4.25 -2.05
CA ALA A 169 12.03 4.14 -2.91
C ALA A 169 12.41 3.33 -4.15
N PRO A 170 11.55 2.39 -4.61
CA PRO A 170 11.77 1.76 -5.90
C PRO A 170 11.83 2.88 -6.93
N ALA A 171 12.89 2.88 -7.75
CA ALA A 171 12.97 3.79 -8.88
C ALA A 171 11.66 3.63 -9.67
N ALA A 172 11.04 4.75 -10.04
CA ALA A 172 9.90 4.73 -10.94
C ALA A 172 10.27 3.82 -12.12
N GLU A 173 9.48 2.77 -12.35
CA GLU A 173 9.58 1.96 -13.55
C GLU A 173 9.22 2.89 -14.72
N GLY A 174 10.23 3.60 -15.22
CA GLY A 174 10.07 4.75 -16.12
C GLY A 174 11.39 5.44 -16.47
N ASP A 175 12.44 5.34 -15.64
CA ASP A 175 13.76 5.89 -15.96
C ASP A 175 14.86 4.84 -15.84
N LYS A 176 14.90 3.89 -16.79
CA LYS A 176 16.18 3.34 -17.24
C LYS A 176 16.78 4.33 -18.23
N LYS A 177 17.23 5.48 -17.73
CA LYS A 177 18.35 6.17 -18.37
C LYS A 177 19.57 5.32 -18.06
N GLU A 178 20.05 4.66 -19.10
CA GLU A 178 21.34 3.99 -19.18
C GLU A 178 22.42 4.92 -18.60
N ALA A 179 22.72 4.74 -17.31
CA ALA A 179 23.84 5.38 -16.66
C ALA A 179 25.05 4.49 -16.92
N ALA A 180 25.74 4.83 -17.99
CA ALA A 180 27.05 4.33 -18.36
C ALA A 180 27.93 4.13 -17.12
N ALA A 181 28.43 2.91 -16.97
CA ALA A 181 29.56 2.63 -16.13
C ALA A 181 30.74 3.49 -16.59
N ALA A 182 31.30 4.27 -15.68
CA ALA A 182 32.61 4.88 -15.85
C ALA A 182 33.69 3.79 -15.78
N PRO A 183 34.67 3.77 -16.70
CA PRO A 183 35.94 3.10 -16.45
C PRO A 183 36.99 4.12 -15.97
N ALA A 184 37.71 3.74 -14.91
CA ALA A 184 38.92 4.41 -14.46
C ALA A 184 40.09 4.17 -15.44
N ALA A 185 40.97 5.16 -15.53
CA ALA A 185 42.02 5.31 -16.53
C ALA A 185 43.29 4.46 -16.33
N ALA A 186 43.96 4.09 -17.44
CA ALA A 186 45.39 4.34 -17.69
C ALA A 186 45.75 4.08 -19.18
N ALA A 187 46.49 5.00 -19.79
CA ALA A 187 46.93 5.09 -21.20
C ALA A 187 48.35 4.47 -21.39
N PRO A 188 49.07 4.52 -22.56
CA PRO A 188 48.80 5.36 -23.76
C PRO A 188 49.16 4.81 -25.19
N ALA A 189 48.82 5.66 -26.17
CA ALA A 189 49.37 5.84 -27.54
C ALA A 189 49.00 4.78 -28.61
N ALA A 190 48.66 5.09 -29.88
CA ALA A 190 48.90 6.26 -30.71
C ALA A 190 47.93 6.31 -31.94
N ALA A 191 47.92 7.49 -32.57
CA ALA A 191 47.67 7.79 -34.00
C ALA A 191 46.23 7.83 -34.57
N ALA A 192 45.94 9.01 -35.11
CA ALA A 192 44.78 9.45 -35.88
C ALA A 192 44.68 8.79 -37.28
N THR A 193 43.44 8.68 -37.79
CA THR A 193 42.95 9.42 -38.99
C THR A 193 41.43 9.26 -39.11
N ALA A 194 40.78 10.32 -39.59
CA ALA A 194 39.33 10.47 -39.74
C ALA A 194 38.86 10.10 -41.19
N PRO A 195 37.65 10.46 -41.65
CA PRO A 195 36.53 9.53 -41.82
C PRO A 195 36.00 9.47 -43.28
N ALA A 196 35.05 8.57 -43.57
CA ALA A 196 34.21 8.67 -44.76
C ALA A 196 32.75 8.37 -44.42
N ALA A 197 31.94 9.42 -44.52
CA ALA A 197 30.47 9.46 -44.49
C ALA A 197 29.93 9.30 -45.94
N PRO A 198 28.66 9.60 -46.27
CA PRO A 198 27.38 9.29 -45.62
C PRO A 198 26.30 8.79 -46.64
N ALA A 199 25.05 8.72 -46.15
CA ALA A 199 23.81 9.09 -46.86
C ALA A 199 23.20 8.03 -47.82
N ALA A 200 21.88 7.95 -48.02
CA ALA A 200 20.72 8.72 -47.60
C ALA A 200 19.47 7.83 -47.82
N ALA A 201 18.48 7.86 -46.93
CA ALA A 201 17.19 8.55 -47.09
C ALA A 201 16.04 7.68 -47.66
N ALA A 202 14.92 7.74 -46.93
CA ALA A 202 13.61 7.16 -47.25
C ALA A 202 12.96 7.85 -48.47
N PRO A 203 11.79 7.38 -48.96
CA PRO A 203 10.52 7.82 -48.34
C PRO A 203 9.40 6.77 -48.30
N ALA A 204 8.29 7.21 -47.72
CA ALA A 204 7.12 6.47 -47.26
C ALA A 204 6.05 6.16 -48.33
N ALA A 205 5.09 5.34 -47.85
CA ALA A 205 3.67 5.28 -48.21
C ALA A 205 3.22 4.35 -49.36
N ALA A 206 2.49 3.29 -49.01
CA ALA A 206 1.04 3.13 -49.29
C ALA A 206 0.60 1.69 -49.01
N ALA A 207 -0.50 1.53 -48.26
CA ALA A 207 -1.19 0.25 -48.10
C ALA A 207 -2.27 0.06 -49.19
N PRO A 208 -2.51 -1.18 -49.62
CA PRO A 208 -3.89 -1.68 -49.67
C PRO A 208 -4.05 -3.10 -49.07
N ALA A 209 -5.27 -3.41 -48.65
CA ALA A 209 -5.71 -4.65 -47.98
C ALA A 209 -6.12 -5.77 -48.99
N PRO A 210 -6.74 -6.90 -48.57
CA PRO A 210 -6.12 -8.14 -48.05
C PRO A 210 -6.47 -9.42 -48.87
N ALA A 211 -5.67 -10.50 -48.73
CA ALA A 211 -6.02 -11.97 -48.82
C ALA A 211 -4.86 -12.81 -49.40
N PRO A 212 -4.83 -14.15 -49.22
CA PRO A 212 -4.97 -14.99 -48.03
C PRO A 212 -3.62 -15.66 -47.65
N ALA A 213 -3.39 -15.97 -46.37
CA ALA A 213 -2.15 -16.66 -45.96
C ALA A 213 -2.19 -18.16 -46.31
N PRO A 214 -1.15 -18.73 -46.95
CA PRO A 214 -0.96 -20.16 -47.06
C PRO A 214 -0.49 -20.79 -45.73
N ALA A 215 -0.70 -22.10 -45.65
CA ALA A 215 -0.57 -22.98 -44.48
C ALA A 215 0.69 -22.82 -43.62
N ALA A 216 0.49 -23.12 -42.33
CA ALA A 216 1.45 -23.11 -41.24
C ALA A 216 2.81 -23.75 -41.57
N GLN A 217 3.87 -22.95 -41.42
CA GLN A 217 5.22 -23.42 -41.22
C GLN A 217 5.59 -23.25 -39.75
N ALA A 218 5.96 -24.36 -39.14
CA ALA A 218 6.41 -24.45 -37.76
C ALA A 218 7.60 -23.51 -37.53
N ALA A 219 7.43 -22.58 -36.59
CA ALA A 219 8.51 -21.72 -36.12
C ALA A 219 9.54 -22.57 -35.36
N ALA A 220 10.80 -22.50 -35.78
CA ALA A 220 11.95 -22.97 -35.04
C ALA A 220 11.98 -22.35 -33.62
N PRO A 221 12.55 -23.03 -32.61
CA PRO A 221 12.54 -22.54 -31.24
C PRO A 221 13.32 -21.23 -31.17
N GLN A 222 12.59 -20.13 -31.03
CA GLN A 222 13.16 -18.85 -30.66
C GLN A 222 13.75 -19.04 -29.27
N ALA A 223 15.05 -18.80 -29.13
CA ALA A 223 15.69 -18.69 -27.84
C ALA A 223 14.97 -17.56 -27.09
N ALA A 224 14.07 -17.96 -26.20
CA ALA A 224 13.29 -17.03 -25.40
C ALA A 224 14.27 -16.33 -24.47
N THR A 225 14.42 -15.02 -24.65
CA THR A 225 15.00 -14.14 -23.64
C THR A 225 14.29 -14.45 -22.32
N VAL A 226 15.06 -14.82 -21.29
CA VAL A 226 14.56 -15.10 -19.94
C VAL A 226 13.58 -14.00 -19.54
N ASN A 227 12.31 -14.36 -19.34
CA ASN A 227 11.33 -13.40 -18.85
C ASN A 227 11.68 -13.08 -17.40
N PRO A 228 12.06 -11.84 -17.05
CA PRO A 228 12.47 -11.48 -15.69
C PRO A 228 11.36 -11.70 -14.65
N ALA A 229 10.10 -11.72 -15.08
CA ALA A 229 8.96 -12.07 -14.21
C ALA A 229 9.02 -13.54 -13.74
N GLY A 230 9.47 -14.45 -14.61
CA GLY A 230 9.60 -15.87 -14.30
C GLY A 230 10.69 -16.16 -13.26
N GLU A 231 11.85 -15.51 -13.41
CA GLU A 231 12.93 -15.59 -12.42
C GLU A 231 12.49 -15.04 -11.05
N LYS A 232 11.79 -13.89 -11.05
CA LYS A 232 11.27 -13.27 -9.83
C LYS A 232 10.31 -14.20 -9.10
N LEU A 233 9.36 -14.80 -9.81
CA LEU A 233 8.42 -15.74 -9.21
C LEU A 233 9.12 -17.00 -8.70
N TYR A 234 10.07 -17.55 -9.46
CA TYR A 234 10.88 -18.67 -9.00
C TYR A 234 11.57 -18.37 -7.67
N LYS A 235 12.29 -17.24 -7.58
CA LYS A 235 13.00 -16.84 -6.36
C LYS A 235 12.07 -16.59 -5.18
N SER A 236 10.83 -16.18 -5.44
CA SER A 236 9.85 -15.89 -4.39
C SER A 236 9.26 -17.13 -3.74
N VAL A 237 8.93 -18.17 -4.50
CA VAL A 237 8.13 -19.31 -3.98
C VAL A 237 8.63 -20.67 -4.44
N CYS A 238 9.06 -20.80 -5.70
CA CYS A 238 9.46 -22.10 -6.25
C CYS A 238 10.82 -22.56 -5.69
N PHE A 239 11.73 -21.62 -5.42
CA PHE A 239 13.07 -21.87 -4.89
C PHE A 239 13.02 -22.65 -3.57
N ALA A 240 12.02 -22.40 -2.71
CA ALA A 240 11.90 -23.02 -1.40
C ALA A 240 11.98 -24.57 -1.44
N CYS A 241 11.49 -25.17 -2.53
CA CYS A 241 11.58 -26.62 -2.74
C CYS A 241 12.54 -27.00 -3.87
N HIS A 242 12.52 -26.26 -4.98
CA HIS A 242 13.27 -26.64 -6.18
C HIS A 242 14.75 -26.24 -6.13
N ALA A 243 15.21 -25.42 -5.17
CA ALA A 243 16.64 -25.11 -5.07
C ALA A 243 17.49 -26.31 -4.62
N THR A 244 16.97 -27.07 -3.66
CA THR A 244 17.66 -28.21 -3.04
C THR A 244 17.00 -29.55 -3.34
N GLY A 245 15.82 -29.53 -3.98
CA GLY A 245 15.07 -30.74 -4.31
C GLY A 245 14.26 -31.29 -3.12
N VAL A 246 13.71 -30.40 -2.28
CA VAL A 246 12.91 -30.78 -1.10
C VAL A 246 11.77 -31.70 -1.53
N ALA A 247 11.57 -32.77 -0.76
CA ALA A 247 10.53 -33.77 -1.01
C ALA A 247 10.56 -34.38 -2.43
N ASN A 248 11.77 -34.60 -2.96
CA ASN A 248 12.05 -35.10 -4.31
C ASN A 248 11.57 -34.17 -5.44
N ALA A 249 11.52 -32.86 -5.18
CA ALA A 249 11.33 -31.88 -6.25
C ALA A 249 12.52 -31.90 -7.23
N PRO A 250 12.30 -31.78 -8.55
CA PRO A 250 13.39 -31.67 -9.51
C PRO A 250 14.21 -30.42 -9.22
N LYS A 251 15.49 -30.60 -8.97
CA LYS A 251 16.41 -29.54 -8.54
C LYS A 251 16.68 -28.57 -9.68
N PHE A 252 16.57 -27.28 -9.42
CA PHE A 252 16.86 -26.23 -10.38
C PHE A 252 18.28 -26.35 -10.92
N GLY A 253 18.42 -26.33 -12.24
CA GLY A 253 19.70 -26.52 -12.93
C GLY A 253 20.16 -27.97 -13.08
N ASP A 254 19.44 -28.94 -12.53
CA ASP A 254 19.78 -30.37 -12.68
C ASP A 254 19.22 -30.94 -13.99
N LYS A 255 20.06 -31.01 -15.02
CA LYS A 255 19.65 -31.48 -16.34
C LYS A 255 19.04 -32.89 -16.32
N ALA A 256 19.63 -33.81 -15.55
CA ALA A 256 19.18 -35.20 -15.49
C ALA A 256 17.83 -35.33 -14.81
N ALA A 257 17.59 -34.53 -13.74
CA ALA A 257 16.30 -34.49 -13.08
C ALA A 257 15.20 -33.87 -13.94
N TRP A 258 15.52 -32.89 -14.79
CA TRP A 258 14.55 -32.15 -15.61
C TRP A 258 14.24 -32.79 -16.97
N GLU A 259 15.16 -33.58 -17.54
CA GLU A 259 14.99 -34.23 -18.84
C GLU A 259 13.65 -34.97 -19.05
N PRO A 260 13.16 -35.81 -18.12
CA PRO A 260 11.87 -36.49 -18.32
C PRO A 260 10.67 -35.54 -18.34
N TYR A 261 10.74 -34.41 -17.64
CA TYR A 261 9.67 -33.42 -17.60
C TYR A 261 9.70 -32.52 -18.85
N ILE A 262 10.88 -32.13 -19.30
CA ILE A 262 11.06 -31.34 -20.54
C ILE A 262 10.48 -32.10 -21.74
N LYS A 263 10.61 -33.43 -21.77
CA LYS A 263 10.01 -34.31 -22.82
C LYS A 263 8.48 -34.27 -22.84
N THR A 264 7.82 -33.91 -21.73
CA THR A 264 6.34 -33.77 -21.70
C THR A 264 5.84 -32.48 -22.35
N GLY A 265 6.73 -31.50 -22.56
CA GLY A 265 6.40 -30.20 -23.13
C GLY A 265 5.97 -29.16 -22.10
N MET A 266 6.05 -27.87 -22.49
CA MET A 266 5.81 -26.74 -21.59
C MET A 266 4.38 -26.72 -21.03
N ASP A 267 3.37 -26.97 -21.87
CA ASP A 267 1.97 -26.93 -21.43
C ASP A 267 1.64 -28.01 -20.40
N ALA A 268 2.22 -29.20 -20.52
CA ALA A 268 2.06 -30.27 -19.54
C ALA A 268 2.67 -29.89 -18.18
N MET A 269 3.87 -29.31 -18.20
CA MET A 269 4.54 -28.84 -16.99
C MET A 269 3.79 -27.67 -16.33
N VAL A 270 3.31 -26.70 -17.10
CA VAL A 270 2.49 -25.58 -16.62
C VAL A 270 1.19 -26.09 -16.01
N LYS A 271 0.52 -27.05 -16.64
CA LYS A 271 -0.70 -27.66 -16.11
C LYS A 271 -0.48 -28.32 -14.76
N VAL A 272 0.61 -29.10 -14.61
CA VAL A 272 0.97 -29.71 -13.33
C VAL A 272 1.30 -28.64 -12.29
N ALA A 273 2.03 -27.59 -12.66
CA ALA A 273 2.35 -26.49 -11.76
C ALA A 273 1.08 -25.74 -11.29
N MET A 274 0.12 -25.52 -12.18
CA MET A 274 -1.16 -24.87 -11.88
C MET A 274 -2.05 -25.71 -10.96
N GLN A 275 -2.19 -27.01 -11.27
CA GLN A 275 -3.05 -27.93 -10.50
C GLN A 275 -2.40 -28.37 -9.18
N GLY A 276 -1.07 -28.38 -9.12
CA GLY A 276 -0.32 -28.98 -8.03
C GLY A 276 -0.33 -30.51 -8.12
N LYS A 277 0.68 -31.13 -7.52
CA LYS A 277 0.78 -32.58 -7.34
C LYS A 277 1.51 -32.84 -6.03
N PRO A 278 0.87 -33.39 -4.99
CA PRO A 278 1.52 -33.61 -3.70
C PRO A 278 2.91 -34.25 -3.87
N PRO A 279 3.97 -33.66 -3.29
CA PRO A 279 3.96 -32.60 -2.27
C PRO A 279 3.93 -31.15 -2.81
N MET A 280 3.92 -30.94 -4.13
CA MET A 280 3.85 -29.62 -4.76
C MET A 280 2.42 -29.04 -4.66
N PRO A 281 2.21 -27.91 -3.96
CA PRO A 281 0.90 -27.26 -3.89
C PRO A 281 0.49 -26.66 -5.25
N PRO A 282 -0.82 -26.40 -5.47
CA PRO A 282 -1.31 -25.70 -6.65
C PRO A 282 -0.61 -24.36 -6.84
N LYS A 283 -0.30 -24.03 -8.09
CA LYS A 283 0.50 -22.85 -8.49
C LYS A 283 1.86 -22.74 -7.80
N GLY A 284 2.43 -23.87 -7.34
CA GLY A 284 3.68 -23.86 -6.57
C GLY A 284 3.60 -23.07 -5.25
N GLY A 285 2.39 -22.87 -4.71
CA GLY A 285 2.15 -22.06 -3.50
C GLY A 285 1.90 -20.59 -3.79
N ALA A 286 1.99 -20.16 -5.05
CA ALA A 286 1.68 -18.80 -5.47
C ALA A 286 0.16 -18.63 -5.68
N ALA A 287 -0.60 -18.43 -4.59
CA ALA A 287 -2.06 -18.34 -4.65
C ALA A 287 -2.59 -17.34 -5.70
N ASN A 288 -1.87 -16.22 -5.86
CA ASN A 288 -2.25 -15.11 -6.75
C ASN A 288 -1.53 -15.09 -8.10
N ALA A 289 -0.66 -16.05 -8.39
CA ALA A 289 0.00 -16.09 -9.70
C ALA A 289 -1.01 -16.40 -10.81
N SER A 290 -0.91 -15.66 -11.91
CA SER A 290 -1.61 -15.97 -13.15
C SER A 290 -0.99 -17.20 -13.82
N GLU A 291 -1.70 -17.81 -14.78
CA GLU A 291 -1.14 -18.91 -15.58
C GLU A 291 0.11 -18.45 -16.35
N ASP A 292 0.12 -17.20 -16.82
CA ASP A 292 1.25 -16.62 -17.54
C ASP A 292 2.47 -16.44 -16.64
N ASP A 293 2.28 -16.04 -15.38
CA ASP A 293 3.38 -15.95 -14.41
C ASP A 293 3.96 -17.33 -14.10
N ILE A 294 3.09 -18.33 -13.92
CA ILE A 294 3.51 -19.73 -13.70
C ILE A 294 4.25 -20.27 -14.93
N ARG A 295 3.75 -19.98 -16.14
CA ARG A 295 4.42 -20.34 -17.39
C ARG A 295 5.79 -19.71 -17.50
N ALA A 296 5.94 -18.43 -17.17
CA ALA A 296 7.22 -17.75 -17.16
C ALA A 296 8.20 -18.36 -16.15
N ALA A 297 7.73 -18.74 -14.95
CA ALA A 297 8.55 -19.38 -13.94
C ALA A 297 8.99 -20.81 -14.34
N VAL A 298 8.07 -21.62 -14.88
CA VAL A 298 8.40 -22.96 -15.39
C VAL A 298 9.40 -22.86 -16.54
N GLN A 299 9.22 -21.90 -17.45
CA GLN A 299 10.16 -21.64 -18.53
C GLN A 299 11.56 -21.30 -18.00
N TYR A 300 11.65 -20.41 -17.01
CA TYR A 300 12.93 -20.07 -16.36
C TYR A 300 13.63 -21.31 -15.75
N MET A 301 12.89 -22.20 -15.09
CA MET A 301 13.44 -23.43 -14.50
C MET A 301 13.90 -24.43 -15.56
N VAL A 302 13.14 -24.55 -16.64
CA VAL A 302 13.48 -25.39 -17.78
C VAL A 302 14.73 -24.87 -18.49
N ASP A 303 14.84 -23.56 -18.70
CA ASP A 303 16.00 -22.96 -19.37
C ASP A 303 17.28 -23.10 -18.55
N ALA A 304 17.18 -23.04 -17.22
CA ALA A 304 18.31 -23.33 -16.34
C ALA A 304 18.76 -24.81 -16.39
N ALA A 305 17.88 -25.72 -16.81
CA ALA A 305 18.15 -27.16 -16.86
C ALA A 305 18.43 -27.71 -18.28
N LYS A 306 18.50 -26.84 -19.29
CA LYS A 306 18.93 -27.19 -20.65
C LYS A 306 20.44 -27.19 -20.78
#